data_AF-A0A3D3GQS5-F1
#
_entry.id   AF-A0A3D3GQS5-F1
#
_cell.length_a   1.000
_cell.length_b   1.000
_cell.length_c   1.000
_cell.angle_alpha   90.00
_cell.angle_beta   90.00
_cell.angle_gamma   90.00
#
_symmetry.space_group_name_H-M   'P 1'
#
loop_
_entity.id
_entity.type
_entity.pdbx_description
1 polymer ?
#
loop_
_entity_poly.entity_id
_entity_poly.type
_entity_poly.pdbx_seq_one_letter_code
_entity_poly.pdbx_strand_id
1 'polypeptide(L)'
;MDQAERQAIAACQTGELTQFTLLYERYIEKIYRFVYFKTLHQETAEDLTSFTFMKALEHIADYDVARGNFSSWLYRIAQNTVIDHYRTTKQEVDIEQVFNLASGQNVAAETEVSLALQEVQTYLKSLEPDTRELIIMRLWQGLSYQEIAELTGKSEGALKMAASRALKQLRSSVSAATLLLIFGSLN
;
A
#
# COMPACT_ATOMS: atom_id res chain seq x y z
N MET A 1 7.79 0.22 -18.20
CA MET A 1 7.62 1.62 -18.61
C MET A 1 7.63 1.71 -20.13
N ASP A 2 6.47 2.03 -20.71
CA ASP A 2 6.29 2.25 -22.14
C ASP A 2 6.77 3.64 -22.59
N GLN A 3 6.74 3.89 -23.90
CA GLN A 3 7.24 5.15 -24.46
C GLN A 3 6.42 6.37 -24.02
N ALA A 4 5.10 6.22 -23.90
CA ALA A 4 4.19 7.30 -23.50
C ALA A 4 4.46 7.74 -22.05
N GLU A 5 4.69 6.80 -21.14
CA GLU A 5 5.05 7.09 -19.74
C GLU A 5 6.38 7.82 -19.62
N ARG A 6 7.40 7.41 -20.39
CA ARG A 6 8.70 8.13 -20.40
C ARG A 6 8.55 9.57 -20.85
N GLN A 7 7.76 9.78 -21.91
CA GLN A 7 7.54 11.11 -22.47
C GLN A 7 6.77 12.00 -21.49
N ALA A 8 5.71 11.48 -20.87
CA ALA A 8 4.95 12.22 -19.87
C ALA A 8 5.82 12.60 -18.66
N ILE A 9 6.64 11.67 -18.15
CA ILE A 9 7.59 11.94 -17.06
C ILE A 9 8.58 13.03 -17.46
N ALA A 10 9.26 12.88 -18.61
CA ALA A 10 10.26 13.85 -19.07
C ALA A 10 9.66 15.25 -19.26
N ALA A 11 8.46 15.35 -19.83
CA ALA A 11 7.76 16.62 -20.01
C ALA A 11 7.42 17.27 -18.67
N CYS A 12 6.93 16.50 -17.70
CA CYS A 12 6.68 16.99 -16.33
C CYS A 12 7.97 17.49 -15.65
N GLN A 13 9.09 16.79 -15.84
CA GLN A 13 10.40 17.19 -15.31
C GLN A 13 10.91 18.51 -15.90
N THR A 14 10.49 18.84 -17.13
CA THR A 14 10.79 20.12 -17.78
C THR A 14 9.74 21.22 -17.51
N GLY A 15 8.72 20.96 -16.67
CA GLY A 15 7.72 21.93 -16.23
C GLY A 15 6.36 21.85 -16.95
N GLU A 16 6.17 20.93 -17.90
CA GLU A 16 4.88 20.70 -18.56
C GLU A 16 3.97 19.80 -17.70
N LEU A 17 3.52 20.32 -16.55
CA LEU A 17 2.75 19.55 -15.56
C LEU A 17 1.41 19.01 -16.08
N THR A 18 0.87 19.56 -17.18
CA THR A 18 -0.34 19.05 -17.84
C THR A 18 -0.16 17.62 -18.37
N GLN A 19 1.07 17.19 -18.66
CA GLN A 19 1.37 15.82 -19.07
C GLN A 19 1.23 14.81 -17.93
N PHE A 20 1.12 15.28 -16.68
CA PHE A 20 0.92 14.41 -15.52
C PHE A 20 -0.44 13.70 -15.56
N THR A 21 -1.44 14.25 -16.26
CA THR A 21 -2.77 13.63 -16.42
C THR A 21 -2.68 12.21 -16.96
N LEU A 22 -1.77 11.94 -17.91
CA LEU A 22 -1.57 10.59 -18.43
C LEU A 22 -1.09 9.61 -17.35
N LEU A 23 -0.21 10.07 -16.47
CA LEU A 23 0.28 9.28 -15.32
C LEU A 23 -0.84 9.09 -14.30
N TYR A 24 -1.62 10.13 -14.02
CA TYR A 24 -2.76 10.08 -13.12
C TYR A 24 -3.79 9.04 -13.59
N GLU A 25 -4.30 9.14 -14.82
CA GLU A 25 -5.30 8.22 -15.38
C GLU A 25 -4.82 6.77 -15.37
N ARG A 26 -3.52 6.55 -15.60
CA ARG A 26 -2.92 5.22 -15.64
C ARG A 26 -2.81 4.54 -14.27
N TYR A 27 -2.63 5.33 -13.21
CA TYR A 27 -2.30 4.82 -11.88
C TYR A 27 -3.37 5.06 -10.83
N ILE A 28 -4.33 5.96 -11.05
CA ILE A 28 -5.31 6.39 -10.06
C ILE A 28 -6.05 5.22 -9.43
N GLU A 29 -6.62 4.31 -10.22
CA GLU A 29 -7.36 3.18 -9.66
C GLU A 29 -6.47 2.21 -8.88
N LYS A 30 -5.21 2.04 -9.31
CA LYS A 30 -4.26 1.12 -8.68
C LYS A 30 -3.79 1.65 -7.33
N ILE A 31 -3.51 2.95 -7.26
CA ILE A 31 -3.15 3.63 -6.02
C ILE A 31 -4.36 3.73 -5.09
N TYR A 32 -5.53 4.09 -5.60
CA TYR A 32 -6.77 4.09 -4.83
C TYR A 32 -7.04 2.73 -4.19
N ARG A 33 -7.00 1.64 -4.97
CA ARG A 33 -7.19 0.28 -4.43
C ARG A 33 -6.16 -0.05 -3.36
N PHE A 34 -4.87 0.26 -3.60
CA PHE A 34 -3.81 0.03 -2.64
C PHE A 34 -4.03 0.78 -1.32
N VAL A 35 -4.41 2.05 -1.38
CA VAL A 35 -4.70 2.88 -0.22
C VAL A 35 -5.98 2.39 0.48
N TYR A 36 -7.04 2.09 -0.27
CA TYR A 36 -8.29 1.55 0.26
C TYR A 36 -8.08 0.24 1.02
N PHE A 37 -7.26 -0.68 0.49
CA PHE A 37 -6.91 -1.92 1.21
C PHE A 37 -6.15 -1.66 2.52
N LYS A 38 -5.54 -0.49 2.67
CA LYS A 38 -4.82 -0.10 3.88
C LYS A 38 -5.67 0.67 4.87
N THR A 39 -6.65 1.43 4.39
CA THR A 39 -7.50 2.29 5.21
C THR A 39 -8.84 1.66 5.55
N LEU A 40 -9.36 0.81 4.65
CA LEU A 40 -10.70 0.22 4.68
C LEU A 40 -11.80 1.27 4.91
N HIS A 41 -11.55 2.49 4.44
CA HIS A 41 -12.46 3.62 4.58
C HIS A 41 -12.40 4.42 3.28
N GLN A 42 -13.53 4.56 2.61
CA GLN A 42 -13.61 5.18 1.28
C GLN A 42 -13.10 6.62 1.32
N GLU A 43 -13.67 7.49 2.16
CA GLU A 43 -13.28 8.92 2.20
C GLU A 43 -11.78 9.08 2.50
N THR A 44 -11.27 8.39 3.52
CA THR A 44 -9.84 8.36 3.83
C THR A 44 -9.00 7.87 2.62
N ALA A 45 -9.47 6.85 1.90
CA ALA A 45 -8.76 6.37 0.72
C ALA A 45 -8.73 7.38 -0.42
N GLU A 46 -9.85 8.08 -0.67
CA GLU A 46 -9.97 9.14 -1.67
C GLU A 46 -9.01 10.30 -1.34
N ASP A 47 -8.99 10.74 -0.07
CA ASP A 47 -8.11 11.82 0.41
C ASP A 47 -6.62 11.44 0.30
N LEU A 48 -6.23 10.28 0.84
CA LEU A 48 -4.83 9.85 0.80
C LEU A 48 -4.35 9.55 -0.61
N THR A 49 -5.23 9.09 -1.49
CA THR A 49 -4.92 8.95 -2.93
C THR A 49 -4.65 10.31 -3.55
N SER A 50 -5.50 11.30 -3.27
CA SER A 50 -5.31 12.67 -3.76
C SER A 50 -3.99 13.27 -3.28
N PHE A 51 -3.67 13.14 -1.98
CA PHE A 51 -2.39 13.58 -1.43
C PHE A 51 -1.19 12.84 -2.03
N THR A 52 -1.34 11.56 -2.36
CA THR A 52 -0.29 10.79 -3.02
C THR A 52 0.05 11.37 -4.38
N PHE A 53 -0.96 11.67 -5.22
CA PHE A 53 -0.72 12.27 -6.53
C PHE A 53 -0.23 13.71 -6.45
N MET A 54 -0.69 14.49 -5.45
CA MET A 54 -0.16 15.82 -5.18
C MET A 54 1.34 15.78 -4.86
N LYS A 55 1.76 14.94 -3.90
CA LYS A 55 3.18 14.73 -3.57
C LYS A 55 3.97 14.20 -4.77
N ALA A 56 3.39 13.30 -5.55
CA ALA A 56 4.04 12.79 -6.76
C ALA A 56 4.25 13.89 -7.81
N LEU A 57 3.28 14.78 -8.00
CA LEU A 57 3.44 15.93 -8.90
C LEU A 57 4.53 16.89 -8.40
N GLU A 58 4.58 17.16 -7.10
CA GLU A 58 5.59 18.03 -6.47
C GLU A 58 7.01 17.48 -6.62
N HIS A 59 7.17 16.15 -6.53
CA HIS A 59 8.49 15.49 -6.53
C HIS A 59 8.86 14.84 -7.86
N ILE A 60 8.07 14.98 -8.93
CA ILE A 60 8.36 14.32 -10.20
C ILE A 60 9.68 14.78 -10.84
N ALA A 61 10.09 16.02 -10.56
CA ALA A 61 11.40 16.55 -10.96
C ALA A 61 12.57 15.74 -10.39
N ASP A 62 12.40 15.17 -9.19
CA ASP A 62 13.41 14.38 -8.49
C ASP A 62 13.38 12.88 -8.83
N TYR A 63 12.38 12.44 -9.61
CA TYR A 63 12.27 11.03 -10.00
C TYR A 63 13.42 10.63 -10.92
N ASP A 64 14.15 9.60 -10.50
CA ASP A 64 15.29 9.06 -11.23
C ASP A 64 14.95 7.66 -11.77
N VAL A 65 14.83 7.55 -13.10
CA VAL A 65 14.56 6.30 -13.80
C VAL A 65 15.63 5.22 -13.55
N ALA A 66 16.85 5.60 -13.18
CA ALA A 66 17.91 4.65 -12.84
C ALA A 66 17.68 3.99 -11.47
N ARG A 67 16.88 4.60 -10.60
CA ARG A 67 16.60 4.09 -9.25
C ARG A 67 15.42 3.12 -9.17
N GLY A 68 14.64 2.99 -10.25
CA GLY A 68 13.51 2.08 -10.31
C GLY A 68 12.45 2.54 -11.31
N ASN A 69 11.38 1.75 -11.42
CA ASN A 69 10.24 2.12 -12.25
C ASN A 69 9.32 3.13 -11.54
N PHE A 70 8.55 3.88 -12.34
CA PHE A 70 7.69 4.96 -11.85
C PHE A 70 6.60 4.44 -10.91
N SER A 71 6.05 3.25 -11.20
CA SER A 71 5.08 2.59 -10.33
C SER A 71 5.66 2.37 -8.93
N SER A 72 6.84 1.77 -8.79
CA SER A 72 7.45 1.52 -7.47
C SER A 72 7.68 2.82 -6.69
N TRP A 73 8.10 3.87 -7.38
CA TRP A 73 8.28 5.19 -6.79
C TRP A 73 6.94 5.78 -6.30
N LEU A 74 5.89 5.72 -7.13
CA LEU A 74 4.56 6.21 -6.77
C LEU A 74 3.94 5.41 -5.61
N TYR A 75 4.12 4.09 -5.59
CA TYR A 75 3.68 3.23 -4.48
C TYR A 75 4.43 3.53 -3.18
N ARG A 76 5.70 3.92 -3.24
CA ARG A 76 6.44 4.39 -2.07
C ARG A 76 5.88 5.69 -1.53
N ILE A 77 5.50 6.63 -2.40
CA ILE A 77 4.80 7.86 -1.97
C ILE A 77 3.47 7.51 -1.32
N ALA A 78 2.67 6.63 -1.94
CA ALA A 78 1.39 6.18 -1.41
C ALA A 78 1.55 5.54 -0.02
N GLN A 79 2.53 4.65 0.11
CA GLN A 79 2.84 3.99 1.37
C GLN A 79 3.22 5.01 2.44
N ASN A 80 4.11 5.95 2.13
CA ASN A 80 4.51 7.00 3.08
C ASN A 80 3.32 7.87 3.49
N THR A 81 2.45 8.25 2.55
CA THR A 81 1.24 9.02 2.84
C THR A 81 0.29 8.29 3.79
N VAL A 82 0.12 6.96 3.62
CA VAL A 82 -0.65 6.14 4.56
C VAL A 82 0.03 6.05 5.93
N ILE A 83 1.35 5.88 5.96
CA ILE A 83 2.11 5.85 7.22
C ILE A 83 1.98 7.18 7.96
N ASP A 84 2.12 8.31 7.27
CA ASP A 84 2.01 9.65 7.85
C ASP A 84 0.60 9.87 8.43
N HIS A 85 -0.44 9.45 7.70
CA HIS A 85 -1.81 9.48 8.20
C HIS A 85 -1.92 8.72 9.52
N TYR A 86 -1.52 7.45 9.55
CA TYR A 86 -1.61 6.65 10.76
C TYR A 86 -0.68 7.08 11.87
N ARG A 87 0.50 7.66 11.59
CA ARG A 87 1.39 8.21 12.63
C ARG A 87 0.75 9.41 13.32
N THR A 88 0.03 10.23 12.57
CA THR A 88 -0.68 11.41 13.09
C THR A 88 -1.95 10.99 13.84
N THR A 89 -2.64 9.94 13.37
CA THR A 89 -3.83 9.38 14.01
C THR A 89 -3.51 8.43 15.19
N LYS A 90 -2.30 7.86 15.28
CA LYS A 90 -1.86 6.92 16.34
C LYS A 90 -1.73 7.53 17.74
N GLN A 91 -2.04 8.80 17.92
CA GLN A 91 -2.42 9.26 19.26
C GLN A 91 -3.71 8.55 19.76
N GLU A 92 -4.47 7.84 18.91
CA GLU A 92 -5.79 7.29 19.28
C GLU A 92 -6.20 5.88 18.77
N VAL A 93 -5.42 5.11 17.98
CA VAL A 93 -5.96 3.88 17.31
C VAL A 93 -5.31 2.55 17.73
N ASP A 94 -6.16 1.63 18.22
CA ASP A 94 -5.87 0.24 18.62
C ASP A 94 -5.95 -0.74 17.43
N ILE A 95 -5.17 -1.83 17.51
CA ILE A 95 -4.96 -2.85 16.46
C ILE A 95 -6.26 -3.55 16.06
N GLU A 96 -7.25 -3.62 16.96
CA GLU A 96 -8.57 -4.20 16.70
C GLU A 96 -9.42 -3.37 15.72
N GLN A 97 -9.20 -2.05 15.63
CA GLN A 97 -9.98 -1.19 14.73
C GLN A 97 -9.62 -1.41 13.25
N VAL A 98 -8.36 -1.78 12.95
CA VAL A 98 -7.93 -2.10 11.57
C VAL A 98 -8.66 -3.32 11.02
N PHE A 99 -9.05 -4.27 11.89
CA PHE A 99 -9.86 -5.43 11.49
C PHE A 99 -11.37 -5.14 11.46
N ASN A 100 -11.84 -4.21 12.30
CA ASN A 100 -13.26 -3.85 12.38
C ASN A 100 -13.68 -2.79 11.36
N LEU A 101 -12.77 -2.00 10.77
CA LEU A 101 -13.11 -1.04 9.70
C LEU A 101 -13.70 -1.70 8.45
N ALA A 102 -13.50 -3.01 8.28
CA ALA A 102 -14.14 -3.77 7.20
C ALA A 102 -15.66 -3.97 7.34
N SER A 103 -16.27 -3.60 8.47
CA SER A 103 -17.71 -3.76 8.69
C SER A 103 -18.52 -2.47 8.49
N GLY A 104 -17.92 -1.39 8.00
CA GLY A 104 -18.55 -0.08 7.84
C GLY A 104 -18.66 0.42 6.39
N GLN A 105 -19.83 0.22 5.78
CA GLN A 105 -20.46 0.98 4.67
C GLN A 105 -19.64 1.30 3.39
N ASN A 106 -19.79 0.50 2.31
CA ASN A 106 -20.51 0.91 1.07
C ASN A 106 -20.54 -0.22 -0.01
N VAL A 107 -21.70 -0.87 -0.11
CA VAL A 107 -21.99 -2.12 -0.86
C VAL A 107 -21.93 -1.99 -2.40
N ALA A 108 -21.53 -0.86 -2.99
CA ALA A 108 -21.80 -0.59 -4.41
C ALA A 108 -20.61 -0.69 -5.39
N ALA A 109 -19.35 -0.74 -4.92
CA ALA A 109 -18.17 -0.83 -5.80
C ALA A 109 -17.51 -2.24 -5.82
N GLU A 110 -18.15 -3.22 -5.19
CA GLU A 110 -17.44 -4.16 -4.31
C GLU A 110 -17.71 -5.65 -4.57
N THR A 111 -17.42 -6.20 -5.75
CA THR A 111 -17.36 -7.68 -5.90
C THR A 111 -15.93 -8.18 -5.88
N GLU A 112 -15.09 -7.75 -6.81
CA GLU A 112 -13.70 -8.24 -6.88
C GLU A 112 -12.84 -7.75 -5.70
N VAL A 113 -12.97 -6.47 -5.33
CA VAL A 113 -12.27 -5.89 -4.18
C VAL A 113 -12.77 -6.48 -2.86
N SER A 114 -14.08 -6.73 -2.73
CA SER A 114 -14.67 -7.34 -1.54
C SER A 114 -14.24 -8.80 -1.37
N LEU A 115 -14.25 -9.58 -2.46
CA LEU A 115 -13.74 -10.95 -2.46
C LEU A 115 -12.25 -10.98 -2.10
N ALA A 116 -11.45 -10.10 -2.68
CA ALA A 116 -10.03 -9.96 -2.35
C ALA A 116 -9.82 -9.58 -0.88
N LEU A 117 -10.63 -8.66 -0.34
CA LEU A 117 -10.59 -8.28 1.07
C LEU A 117 -10.95 -9.46 1.98
N GLN A 118 -11.97 -10.24 1.61
CA GLN A 118 -12.41 -11.41 2.34
C GLN A 118 -11.34 -12.51 2.35
N GLU A 119 -10.65 -12.74 1.23
CA GLU A 119 -9.50 -13.66 1.15
C GLU A 119 -8.36 -13.22 2.08
N VAL A 120 -8.00 -11.93 2.05
CA VAL A 120 -6.95 -11.38 2.92
C VAL A 120 -7.32 -11.48 4.39
N GLN A 121 -8.55 -11.14 4.76
CA GLN A 121 -9.00 -11.25 6.15
C GLN A 121 -9.00 -12.69 6.63
N THR A 122 -9.48 -13.62 5.80
CA THR A 122 -9.47 -15.05 6.11
C THR A 122 -8.06 -15.55 6.34
N TYR A 123 -7.13 -15.15 5.46
CA TYR A 123 -5.72 -15.48 5.61
C TYR A 123 -5.11 -14.86 6.88
N LEU A 124 -5.32 -13.57 7.14
CA LEU A 124 -4.80 -12.91 8.36
C LEU A 124 -5.34 -13.56 9.62
N LYS A 125 -6.63 -13.94 9.66
CA LYS A 125 -7.25 -14.68 10.77
C LYS A 125 -6.65 -16.08 10.97
N SER A 126 -6.10 -16.69 9.91
CA SER A 126 -5.43 -17.99 9.99
C SER A 126 -4.01 -17.92 10.57
N LEU A 127 -3.41 -16.72 10.64
CA LEU A 127 -2.08 -16.54 11.22
C LEU A 127 -2.13 -16.48 12.75
N GLU A 128 -1.10 -17.02 13.39
CA GLU A 128 -0.82 -16.79 14.81
C GLU A 128 -0.78 -15.29 15.13
N PRO A 129 -1.30 -14.84 16.30
CA PRO A 129 -1.46 -13.43 16.63
C PRO A 129 -0.19 -12.60 16.40
N ASP A 130 0.94 -13.06 16.92
CA ASP A 130 2.25 -12.41 16.77
C ASP A 130 2.71 -12.27 15.31
N THR A 131 2.40 -13.26 14.47
CA THR A 131 2.77 -13.27 13.06
C THR A 131 1.84 -12.38 12.25
N ARG A 132 0.55 -12.39 12.61
CA ARG A 132 -0.46 -11.50 12.04
C ARG A 132 -0.10 -10.03 12.29
N GLU A 133 0.23 -9.70 13.53
CA GLU A 133 0.61 -8.35 13.94
C GLU A 133 1.90 -7.90 13.24
N LEU A 134 2.91 -8.77 13.14
CA LEU A 134 4.10 -8.54 12.32
C LEU A 134 3.75 -8.23 10.86
N ILE A 135 2.87 -9.02 10.24
CA ILE A 135 2.47 -8.81 8.85
C ILE A 135 1.74 -7.49 8.67
N ILE A 136 0.89 -7.10 9.61
CA ILE A 136 0.21 -5.79 9.61
C ILE A 136 1.23 -4.66 9.76
N MET A 137 2.09 -4.72 10.77
CA MET A 137 3.13 -3.71 10.97
C MET A 137 4.03 -3.57 9.74
N ARG A 138 4.44 -4.70 9.13
CA ARG A 138 5.37 -4.70 8.01
C ARG A 138 4.72 -4.26 6.70
N LEU A 139 3.54 -4.79 6.38
CA LEU A 139 2.90 -4.58 5.09
C LEU A 139 1.93 -3.41 5.10
N TRP A 140 1.12 -3.26 6.16
CA TRP A 140 0.14 -2.18 6.28
C TRP A 140 0.78 -0.89 6.78
N GLN A 141 1.46 -0.95 7.93
CA GLN A 141 2.08 0.21 8.56
C GLN A 141 3.48 0.51 8.02
N GLY A 142 4.01 -0.32 7.12
CA GLY A 142 5.29 -0.10 6.42
C GLY A 142 6.53 -0.03 7.31
N LEU A 143 6.43 -0.44 8.58
CA LEU A 143 7.54 -0.41 9.52
C LEU A 143 8.67 -1.32 9.04
N SER A 144 9.90 -0.87 9.23
CA SER A 144 11.11 -1.68 9.04
C SER A 144 11.18 -2.79 10.09
N TYR A 145 11.96 -3.84 9.81
CA TYR A 145 12.17 -4.89 10.81
C TYR A 145 12.84 -4.37 12.08
N GLN A 146 13.64 -3.31 11.96
CA GLN A 146 14.25 -2.63 13.10
C GLN A 146 13.19 -1.95 13.98
N GLU A 147 12.32 -1.13 13.40
CA GLU A 147 11.22 -0.47 14.14
C GLU A 147 10.30 -1.49 14.81
N ILE A 148 10.01 -2.61 14.13
CA ILE A 148 9.19 -3.69 14.71
C ILE A 148 9.95 -4.40 15.85
N ALA A 149 11.26 -4.59 15.73
CA ALA A 149 12.09 -5.16 16.79
C ALA A 149 12.08 -4.29 18.03
N GLU A 150 12.18 -2.97 17.86
CA GLU A 150 12.11 -1.99 18.94
C GLU A 150 10.73 -2.00 19.63
N LEU A 151 9.63 -2.12 18.88
CA LEU A 151 8.27 -2.17 19.42
C LEU A 151 7.94 -3.47 20.14
N THR A 152 8.43 -4.61 19.65
CA THR A 152 8.01 -5.94 20.13
C THR A 152 9.04 -6.63 21.03
N GLY A 153 10.25 -6.09 21.15
CA GLY A 153 11.38 -6.72 21.85
C GLY A 153 11.93 -7.97 21.16
N LYS A 154 11.49 -8.30 19.95
CA LYS A 154 11.94 -9.46 19.17
C LYS A 154 13.14 -9.10 18.30
N SER A 155 14.02 -10.07 18.01
CA SER A 155 15.15 -9.81 17.10
C SER A 155 14.71 -9.66 15.64
N GLU A 156 15.38 -8.78 14.88
CA GLU A 156 15.15 -8.63 13.44
C GLU A 156 15.21 -9.95 12.67
N GLY A 157 16.14 -10.85 13.04
CA GLY A 157 16.28 -12.16 12.40
C GLY A 157 15.03 -13.03 12.59
N ALA A 158 14.48 -13.06 13.80
CA ALA A 158 13.25 -13.79 14.10
C ALA A 158 12.05 -13.20 13.32
N LEU A 159 11.96 -11.88 13.24
CA LEU A 159 10.91 -11.18 12.49
C LEU A 159 11.01 -11.45 10.98
N LYS A 160 12.21 -11.41 10.39
CA LYS A 160 12.43 -11.73 8.97
C LYS A 160 12.02 -13.18 8.66
N MET A 161 12.39 -14.13 9.52
CA MET A 161 12.00 -15.53 9.37
C MET A 161 10.49 -15.73 9.47
N ALA A 162 9.84 -15.12 10.46
CA ALA A 162 8.39 -15.21 10.63
C ALA A 162 7.64 -14.59 9.43
N ALA A 163 8.06 -13.41 8.98
CA ALA A 163 7.50 -12.75 7.81
C ALA A 163 7.68 -13.58 6.53
N SER A 164 8.85 -14.20 6.34
CA SER A 164 9.09 -15.07 5.18
C SER A 164 8.15 -16.27 5.16
N ARG A 165 7.93 -16.93 6.31
CA ARG A 165 6.99 -18.06 6.40
C ARG A 165 5.56 -17.64 6.12
N ALA A 166 5.11 -16.54 6.71
CA ALA A 166 3.80 -15.99 6.46
C ALA A 166 3.63 -15.63 4.96
N LEU A 167 4.55 -14.88 4.36
CA LEU A 167 4.46 -14.55 2.93
C LEU A 167 4.44 -15.79 2.02
N LYS A 168 5.10 -16.89 2.42
CA LYS A 168 5.01 -18.17 1.69
C LYS A 168 3.61 -18.78 1.80
N GLN A 169 3.00 -18.75 2.99
CA GLN A 169 1.64 -19.24 3.21
C GLN A 169 0.61 -18.38 2.49
N LEU A 170 0.78 -17.06 2.51
CA LEU A 170 -0.06 -16.10 1.79
C LEU A 170 -0.17 -16.45 0.30
N ARG A 171 0.97 -16.79 -0.34
CA ARG A 171 0.99 -17.18 -1.76
C ARG A 171 0.19 -18.46 -2.08
N SER A 172 0.01 -19.35 -1.10
CA SER A 172 -0.78 -20.57 -1.26
C SER A 172 -2.24 -20.42 -0.82
N SER A 173 -2.54 -19.42 0.01
CA SER A 173 -3.84 -19.26 0.66
C SER A 173 -4.70 -18.15 0.05
N VAL A 174 -4.12 -17.30 -0.79
CA VAL A 174 -4.78 -16.15 -1.41
C VAL A 174 -4.61 -16.21 -2.92
N SER A 175 -5.63 -15.79 -3.66
CA SER A 175 -5.63 -15.87 -5.12
C SER A 175 -4.54 -14.97 -5.73
N ALA A 176 -4.02 -15.36 -6.90
CA ALA A 176 -3.04 -14.55 -7.63
C ALA A 176 -3.58 -13.16 -7.99
N ALA A 177 -4.89 -13.04 -8.27
CA ALA A 177 -5.56 -11.77 -8.51
C ALA A 177 -5.47 -10.86 -7.26
N THR A 178 -5.81 -11.39 -6.08
CA THR A 178 -5.69 -10.66 -4.81
C THR A 178 -4.24 -10.29 -4.50
N LEU A 179 -3.28 -11.19 -4.75
CA LEU A 179 -1.85 -10.86 -4.60
C LEU A 179 -1.39 -9.75 -5.55
N LEU A 180 -1.91 -9.69 -6.78
CA LEU A 180 -1.61 -8.61 -7.71
C LEU A 180 -2.23 -7.29 -7.26
N LEU A 181 -3.43 -7.32 -6.68
CA LEU A 181 -4.06 -6.14 -6.11
C LEU A 181 -3.29 -5.58 -4.90
N ILE A 182 -2.67 -6.45 -4.10
CA ILE A 182 -1.94 -6.07 -2.88
C ILE A 182 -0.46 -5.78 -3.14
N PHE A 183 0.19 -6.59 -3.99
CA PHE A 183 1.65 -6.61 -4.21
C PHE A 183 2.06 -6.47 -5.68
N GLY A 184 1.14 -6.56 -6.64
CA GLY A 184 1.43 -6.58 -8.08
C GLY A 184 2.07 -5.33 -8.66
N SER A 185 2.41 -4.38 -7.80
CA SER A 185 3.07 -3.11 -8.14
C SER A 185 4.53 -3.04 -7.70
N LEU A 186 5.07 -4.15 -7.17
CA LEU A 186 6.46 -4.31 -6.74
C LEU A 186 7.36 -5.04 -7.76
N ASN A 187 6.93 -5.18 -9.02
CA ASN A 187 7.80 -5.62 -10.12
C ASN A 187 8.25 -4.43 -10.97
#